data_AF-A0A3R9DY81-F1
#
_entry.id   AF-A0A3R9DY81-F1
#
_cell.length_a   1.000
_cell.length_b   1.000
_cell.length_c   1.000
_cell.angle_alpha   90.00
_cell.angle_beta   90.00
_cell.angle_gamma   90.00
#
_symmetry.space_group_name_H-M   'P 1'
#
loop_
_entity.id
_entity.type
_entity.pdbx_description
1 polymer ?
#
loop_
_entity_poly.entity_id
_entity_poly.type
_entity_poly.pdbx_seq_one_letter_code
_entity_poly.pdbx_strand_id
1 'polypeptide(L)' 'MLLTRQKNGWTQSELAKKVGIKQATISNFENNPNKTTLSIFFNLVQAMDLTLSIQEKAQVTL' A
#
# COMPACT_ATOMS: atom_id res chain seq x y z
N MET A 1 -3.17 14.90 -2.87
CA MET A 1 -2.13 13.92 -2.46
C MET A 1 -2.06 12.86 -3.56
N LEU A 2 -0.89 12.62 -4.18
CA LEU A 2 -0.77 11.58 -5.21
C LEU A 2 -0.43 10.23 -4.58
N LEU A 3 -1.09 9.17 -5.03
CA LEU A 3 -0.82 7.79 -4.61
C LEU A 3 0.61 7.40 -5.03
N THR A 4 1.29 6.59 -4.23
CA THR A 4 2.68 6.20 -4.52
C THR A 4 2.82 5.51 -5.89
N ARG A 5 1.81 4.76 -6.35
CA ARG A 5 1.81 4.21 -7.72
C ARG A 5 1.76 5.27 -8.82
N GLN A 6 1.09 6.40 -8.58
CA GLN A 6 1.00 7.50 -9.56
C GLN A 6 2.32 8.24 -9.68
N LYS A 7 3.07 8.34 -8.57
CA LYS A 7 4.45 8.86 -8.59
C LYS A 7 5.38 7.99 -9.46
N ASN A 8 5.10 6.69 -9.52
CA ASN A 8 5.84 5.73 -10.35
C ASN A 8 5.25 5.57 -11.76
N GLY A 9 4.21 6.35 -12.13
CA GLY A 9 3.59 6.29 -13.45
C GLY A 9 2.71 5.06 -13.71
N TRP A 10 2.32 4.31 -12.67
CA TRP A 10 1.56 3.07 -12.83
C TRP A 10 0.04 3.29 -12.76
N THR A 11 -0.67 2.64 -13.69
CA THR A 11 -2.10 2.37 -13.62
C THR A 11 -2.41 1.36 -12.49
N GLN A 12 -3.67 1.27 -12.09
CA GLN A 12 -4.10 0.25 -11.11
C GLN A 12 -3.89 -1.17 -11.64
N SER A 13 -4.07 -1.39 -12.95
CA SER A 13 -3.87 -2.70 -13.59
C SER A 13 -2.41 -3.12 -13.61
N GLU A 14 -1.48 -2.20 -13.87
CA GLU A 14 -0.04 -2.49 -13.82
C GLU A 14 0.43 -2.85 -12.42
N LEU A 15 -0.01 -2.08 -11.41
CA LEU A 15 0.28 -2.41 -10.01
C LEU A 15 -0.31 -3.76 -9.62
N ALA A 16 -1.57 -4.01 -9.99
CA ALA A 16 -2.23 -5.29 -9.71
C ALA A 16 -1.48 -6.48 -10.32
N LYS A 17 -1.00 -6.34 -11.56
CA LYS A 17 -0.17 -7.35 -12.23
C LYS A 17 1.16 -7.57 -11.52
N LYS A 18 1.82 -6.50 -11.07
CA LYS A 18 3.09 -6.57 -10.33
C LYS A 18 2.93 -7.25 -8.97
N VAL A 19 1.79 -7.05 -8.30
CA VAL A 19 1.45 -7.62 -6.99
C VAL A 19 0.87 -9.04 -7.10
N GLY A 20 0.35 -9.43 -8.28
CA GLY A 20 -0.32 -10.71 -8.48
C GLY A 20 -1.76 -10.76 -7.95
N ILE A 21 -2.47 -9.63 -7.95
CA ILE A 21 -3.87 -9.51 -7.49
C ILE A 21 -4.78 -8.93 -8.58
N LYS A 22 -6.09 -8.90 -8.33
CA LYS A 22 -7.04 -8.28 -9.26
C LYS A 22 -6.94 -6.76 -9.18
N GLN A 23 -7.11 -6.06 -10.32
CA GLN A 23 -7.18 -4.59 -10.34
C GLN A 23 -8.31 -4.06 -9.44
N ALA A 24 -9.43 -4.78 -9.34
CA ALA A 24 -10.53 -4.46 -8.43
C ALA A 24 -10.08 -4.43 -6.96
N THR A 25 -9.09 -5.26 -6.56
CA THR A 25 -8.51 -5.25 -5.22
C THR A 25 -7.72 -3.97 -4.95
N ILE A 26 -6.95 -3.48 -5.94
CA ILE A 26 -6.26 -2.18 -5.86
C ILE A 26 -7.28 -1.03 -5.77
N SER A 27 -8.30 -1.04 -6.64
CA SER A 27 -9.36 -0.03 -6.61
C SER A 27 -10.10 -0.01 -5.26
N ASN A 28 -10.41 -1.18 -4.70
CA ASN A 28 -11.04 -1.26 -3.39
C ASN A 28 -10.11 -0.78 -2.26
N PHE A 29 -8.81 -1.08 -2.32
CA PHE A 29 -7.83 -0.54 -1.36
C PHE A 29 -7.76 0.98 -1.42
N GLU A 30 -7.74 1.56 -2.63
CA GLU A 30 -7.64 3.02 -2.82
C GLU A 30 -8.91 3.75 -2.39
N ASN A 31 -10.09 3.15 -2.55
CA ASN A 31 -11.38 3.76 -2.17
C ASN A 31 -11.84 3.41 -0.75
N ASN A 32 -11.48 2.23 -0.24
CA ASN A 32 -11.93 1.68 1.04
C ASN A 32 -10.76 1.06 1.83
N PRO A 33 -9.72 1.84 2.19
CA PRO A 33 -8.51 1.31 2.82
C PRO A 33 -8.79 0.58 4.14
N ASN A 34 -9.81 1.02 4.89
CA ASN A 34 -10.22 0.42 6.17
C ASN A 34 -10.68 -1.04 6.07
N LYS A 35 -11.09 -1.50 4.89
CA LYS A 35 -11.53 -2.89 4.66
C LYS A 35 -10.39 -3.81 4.19
N THR A 36 -9.18 -3.28 4.07
CA THR A 36 -8.05 -4.02 3.50
C THR A 36 -7.39 -4.88 4.57
N THR A 37 -7.08 -6.11 4.20
CA THR A 37 -6.34 -7.03 5.06
C THR A 37 -4.87 -6.63 5.15
N LEU A 38 -4.23 -6.90 6.29
CA LEU A 38 -2.78 -6.70 6.45
C LEU A 38 -1.97 -7.45 5.38
N SER A 39 -2.45 -8.62 4.93
CA SER A 39 -1.81 -9.39 3.86
C SER A 39 -1.72 -8.61 2.54
N ILE A 40 -2.82 -7.97 2.11
CA ILE A 40 -2.82 -7.14 0.90
C ILE A 40 -1.91 -5.93 1.09
N PHE A 41 -1.93 -5.31 2.28
CA PHE A 41 -1.05 -4.20 2.60
C PHE A 41 0.44 -4.58 2.46
N PHE A 42 0.88 -5.69 3.05
CA PHE A 42 2.27 -6.16 2.93
C PHE A 42 2.65 -6.53 1.50
N ASN A 43 1.75 -7.16 0.73
CA ASN A 43 1.98 -7.45 -0.67
C ASN A 43 2.20 -6.17 -1.50
N LEU A 44 1.48 -5.08 -1.17
CA LEU A 44 1.67 -3.78 -1.80
C LEU A 44 3.01 -3.16 -1.42
N VAL A 45 3.37 -3.18 -0.14
CA VAL A 45 4.68 -2.70 0.34
C VAL A 45 5.82 -3.41 -0.39
N GLN A 46 5.75 -4.75 -0.51
CA GLN A 46 6.73 -5.55 -1.24
C GLN A 46 6.77 -5.20 -2.74
N ALA A 47 5.63 -5.18 -3.43
CA ALA A 47 5.59 -4.92 -4.87
C ALA A 47 6.04 -3.50 -5.24
N MET A 48 5.89 -2.56 -4.31
CA MET A 48 6.26 -1.16 -4.48
C MET A 48 7.68 -0.84 -4.01
N ASP A 49 8.44 -1.86 -3.57
CA ASP A 49 9.81 -1.72 -3.06
C ASP A 49 9.91 -0.71 -1.91
N LEU A 50 8.97 -0.80 -0.96
CA LEU A 50 8.86 0.08 0.19
C LEU A 50 9.36 -0.61 1.46
N THR A 51 9.89 0.18 2.39
CA THR A 51 10.25 -0.26 3.73
C THR A 51 9.21 0.19 4.75
N LEU A 52 8.83 -0.72 5.66
CA LEU A 52 7.99 -0.40 6.83
C LEU A 52 8.86 -0.43 8.09
N SER A 53 8.78 0.62 8.91
CA SER A 53 9.43 0.70 10.22
C SER A 53 8.36 0.89 11.30
N ILE A 54 8.46 0.14 12.39
CA ILE A 54 7.59 0.25 13.57
C ILE A 54 8.49 0.69 14.72
N GLN A 55 8.09 1.76 15.40
CA GLN A 55 8.83 2.31 16.54
C GLN A 55 7.93 2.39 17.76
N GLU A 56 8.49 2.20 18.94
CA GLU A 56 7.79 2.49 20.18
C GLU A 56 7.43 3.97 20.25
N LYS A 57 6.30 4.27 20.90
CA LYS A 57 5.89 5.66 21.10
C LYS A 57 6.97 6.34 21.94
N ALA A 58 7.54 7.43 21.43
CA ALA A 58 8.51 8.21 22.20
C ALA A 58 7.88 8.57 23.55
N GLN A 59 8.52 8.13 24.64
CA GLN A 59 8.11 8.57 25.97
C GLN A 59 8.35 10.07 26.02
N VAL A 60 7.26 10.84 26.11
CA VAL A 60 7.36 12.25 26.48
C VAL A 60 7.74 12.26 27.95
N THR A 61 9.02 12.41 28.25
CA THR A 61 9.47 12.75 29.60
C THR A 61 8.94 14.15 29.89
N LEU A 62 7.95 14.22 30.79
CA LEU A 62 7.44 15.48 31.35
C LEU A 62 8.48 16.09 32.30
#